data_AF-A0A949YJC9-F1
#
_entry.id   AF-A0A949YJC9-F1
#
_cell.length_a   1.000
_cell.length_b   1.000
_cell.length_c   1.000
_cell.angle_alpha   90.00
_cell.angle_beta   90.00
_cell.angle_gamma   90.00
#
_symmetry.space_group_name_H-M   'P 1'
#
loop_
_entity.id
_entity.type
_entity.pdbx_description
1 polymer ?
#
loop_
_entity_poly.entity_id
_entity_poly.type
_entity_poly.pdbx_seq_one_letter_code
_entity_poly.pdbx_strand_id
1 'polypeptide(L)'
;MGTFAWAAFGLVLVGLGVVSYAKLSAGYPRKTRLVQVHLERGGGKELFVVVPGGMFGFRIFDGARKVIRATRADADLMLVDCPPPTSSNADPFEIAVELSDAINTQVVGSDYTSVTLVGYCMGALLARKAFIYGCNQADDDPLWNPEAPAKDWVKRVDRFVLMAGTNRGFNPAPEKMGRIKLLKLKLRKVFNRLTGTACLFWSCERGEPFVANLRVQWIRTARERKAKGRHWPSVVQLLGTVDEVVGYEDHRDVTVAQDFIFVPVRGTGHASILDFRDPAYGGEREMKFRKAIEPGDLHELRETYPPMPVGQDPDVEHVIFVLHGIRDIGEWIDELEVSLREAYTRANGFGGPARIKIIKSSYGYFAMLPFLLNA
;
A
#
# COMPACT_ATOMS: atom_id res chain seq x y z
N MET A 1 -20.71 -44.90 21.92
CA MET A 1 -20.99 -43.78 20.99
C MET A 1 -21.37 -42.45 21.68
N GLY A 2 -21.83 -42.43 22.94
CA GLY A 2 -22.32 -41.19 23.58
C GLY A 2 -21.25 -40.12 23.91
N THR A 3 -20.07 -40.50 24.41
CA THR A 3 -19.07 -39.52 24.88
C THR A 3 -18.42 -38.70 23.77
N PHE A 4 -18.19 -39.30 22.61
CA PHE A 4 -17.58 -38.61 21.46
C PHE A 4 -18.54 -37.60 20.81
N ALA A 5 -19.84 -37.91 20.78
CA ALA A 5 -20.86 -37.01 20.26
C ALA A 5 -21.03 -35.75 21.14
N TRP A 6 -21.00 -35.90 22.47
CA TRP A 6 -21.05 -34.77 23.41
C TRP A 6 -19.81 -33.88 23.33
N ALA A 7 -18.63 -34.45 23.17
CA ALA A 7 -17.40 -33.69 22.97
C ALA A 7 -17.41 -32.88 21.64
N ALA A 8 -17.88 -33.51 20.56
CA ALA A 8 -18.04 -32.83 19.28
C ALA A 8 -19.07 -31.69 19.33
N PHE A 9 -20.21 -31.92 20.00
CA PHE A 9 -21.24 -30.89 20.18
C PHE A 9 -20.75 -29.72 21.03
N GLY A 10 -20.01 -29.98 22.11
CA GLY A 10 -19.38 -28.94 22.93
C GLY A 10 -18.41 -28.06 22.14
N LEU A 11 -17.57 -28.67 21.29
CA LEU A 11 -16.65 -27.92 20.41
C LEU A 11 -17.40 -27.03 19.40
N VAL A 12 -18.52 -27.52 18.84
CA VAL A 12 -19.35 -26.73 17.92
C VAL A 12 -19.98 -25.53 18.64
N LEU A 13 -20.51 -25.72 19.85
CA LEU A 13 -21.10 -24.62 20.63
C LEU A 13 -20.05 -23.57 21.05
N VAL A 14 -18.86 -23.99 21.46
CA VAL A 14 -17.75 -23.06 21.74
C VAL A 14 -17.36 -22.31 20.47
N GLY A 15 -17.25 -23.01 19.34
CA GLY A 15 -17.00 -22.39 18.04
C GLY A 15 -18.04 -21.33 17.69
N LEU A 16 -19.32 -21.67 17.76
CA LEU A 16 -20.44 -20.74 17.52
C LEU A 16 -20.45 -19.56 18.49
N GLY A 17 -20.18 -19.80 19.78
CA GLY A 17 -20.05 -18.75 20.80
C GLY A 17 -18.94 -17.76 20.47
N VAL A 18 -17.76 -18.26 20.05
CA VAL A 18 -16.63 -17.43 19.62
C VAL A 18 -16.99 -16.64 18.35
N VAL A 19 -17.64 -17.26 17.36
CA VAL A 19 -18.08 -16.57 16.14
C VAL A 19 -19.11 -15.48 16.46
N SER A 20 -20.11 -15.77 17.28
CA SER A 20 -21.14 -14.80 17.66
C SER A 20 -20.57 -13.64 18.49
N TYR A 21 -19.68 -13.92 19.45
CA TYR A 21 -18.99 -12.88 20.20
C TYR A 21 -18.14 -11.99 19.27
N ALA A 22 -17.38 -12.60 18.37
CA ALA A 22 -16.59 -11.87 17.37
C ALA A 22 -17.48 -10.95 16.52
N LYS A 23 -18.61 -11.46 15.99
CA LYS A 23 -19.57 -10.66 15.20
C LYS A 23 -20.20 -9.52 16.01
N LEU A 24 -20.58 -9.77 17.26
CA LEU A 24 -21.15 -8.73 18.13
C LEU A 24 -20.11 -7.65 18.47
N SER A 25 -18.86 -8.05 18.73
CA SER A 25 -17.75 -7.11 18.97
C SER A 25 -17.37 -6.30 17.73
N ALA A 26 -17.53 -6.91 16.54
CA ALA A 26 -17.30 -6.28 15.25
C ALA A 26 -18.37 -5.24 14.88
N GLY A 27 -19.63 -5.50 15.25
CA GLY A 27 -20.79 -4.65 14.93
C GLY A 27 -21.12 -3.58 15.97
N TYR A 28 -20.38 -3.49 17.09
CA TYR A 28 -20.67 -2.50 18.11
C TYR A 28 -20.37 -1.08 17.57
N PRO A 29 -21.35 -0.16 17.58
CA PRO A 29 -21.26 1.11 16.87
C PRO A 29 -20.10 1.95 17.39
N ARG A 30 -19.11 2.19 16.53
CA ARG A 30 -17.96 3.05 16.82
C ARG A 30 -18.40 4.51 16.83
N LYS A 31 -18.76 5.02 18.02
CA LYS A 31 -18.83 6.47 18.28
C LYS A 31 -17.44 7.13 18.40
N THR A 32 -16.36 6.40 18.15
CA THR A 32 -14.98 6.88 18.32
C THR A 32 -14.33 7.08 16.96
N ARG A 33 -13.60 8.19 16.80
CA ARG A 33 -12.69 8.40 15.66
C ARG A 33 -11.79 7.18 15.46
N LEU A 34 -11.65 6.73 14.23
CA LEU A 34 -10.77 5.64 13.84
C LEU A 34 -9.31 6.06 13.94
N VAL A 35 -9.01 7.31 13.61
CA VAL A 35 -7.67 7.88 13.66
C VAL A 35 -7.50 8.71 14.92
N GLN A 36 -6.57 8.28 15.76
CA GLN A 36 -6.08 9.07 16.89
C GLN A 36 -4.70 9.61 16.56
N VAL A 37 -4.40 10.81 17.06
CA VAL A 37 -3.15 11.50 16.73
C VAL A 37 -2.50 11.98 18.01
N HIS A 38 -1.22 11.65 18.16
CA HIS A 38 -0.37 12.16 19.21
C HIS A 38 0.66 13.09 18.58
N LEU A 39 0.57 14.37 18.92
CA LEU A 39 1.47 15.38 18.40
C LEU A 39 2.55 15.71 19.40
N GLU A 40 3.79 15.54 18.98
CA GLU A 40 4.98 15.91 19.74
C GLU A 40 5.62 17.14 19.10
N ARG A 41 5.54 18.27 19.80
CA ARG A 41 6.08 19.55 19.32
C ARG A 41 7.61 19.59 19.46
N GLY A 42 8.31 19.89 18.38
CA GLY A 42 9.72 20.27 18.35
C GLY A 42 9.94 21.78 18.22
N GLY A 43 8.93 22.53 17.72
CA GLY A 43 8.95 23.99 17.61
C GLY A 43 9.45 24.56 16.28
N GLY A 44 9.74 23.70 15.31
CA GLY A 44 10.15 24.02 13.95
C GLY A 44 8.99 24.02 12.96
N LYS A 45 9.33 24.21 11.68
CA LYS A 45 8.36 24.35 10.56
C LYS A 45 8.18 23.08 9.73
N GLU A 46 8.74 21.97 10.16
CA GLU A 46 8.59 20.69 9.48
C GLU A 46 7.65 19.80 10.28
N LEU A 47 6.76 19.07 9.59
CA LEU A 47 5.88 18.08 10.20
C LEU A 47 6.18 16.70 9.63
N PHE A 48 6.56 15.77 10.51
CA PHE A 48 6.61 14.34 10.18
C PHE A 48 5.32 13.65 10.61
N VAL A 49 4.62 13.03 9.67
CA VAL A 49 3.42 12.23 9.97
C VAL A 49 3.80 10.75 9.89
N VAL A 50 3.78 10.07 11.03
CA VAL A 50 4.19 8.66 11.13
C VAL A 50 2.95 7.79 11.20
N VAL A 51 2.74 7.01 10.14
CA VAL A 51 1.56 6.16 9.93
C VAL A 51 1.97 4.70 10.08
N PRO A 52 1.56 4.03 11.18
CA PRO A 52 1.87 2.64 11.39
C PRO A 52 1.10 1.71 10.46
N GLY A 53 1.65 0.52 10.28
CA GLY A 53 0.97 -0.60 9.64
C GLY A 53 1.23 -1.90 10.39
N GLY A 54 0.26 -2.80 10.35
CA GLY A 54 0.36 -4.10 11.02
C GLY A 54 -0.09 -4.08 12.48
N MET A 55 0.24 -5.16 13.21
CA MET A 55 -0.33 -5.51 14.52
C MET A 55 0.02 -4.57 15.67
N PHE A 56 1.01 -3.72 15.48
CA PHE A 56 1.66 -3.02 16.57
C PHE A 56 1.42 -1.52 16.36
N GLY A 57 0.87 -0.85 17.36
CA GLY A 57 0.61 0.60 17.32
C GLY A 57 1.90 1.42 17.18
N PHE A 58 1.81 2.74 17.32
CA PHE A 58 2.92 3.67 17.03
C PHE A 58 4.26 3.36 17.74
N ARG A 59 4.27 2.60 18.84
CA ARG A 59 5.49 2.18 19.57
C ARG A 59 6.51 1.43 18.72
N ILE A 60 6.11 0.80 17.61
CA ILE A 60 7.09 0.17 16.70
C ILE A 60 8.02 1.17 16.02
N PHE A 61 7.64 2.44 16.00
CA PHE A 61 8.46 3.51 15.46
C PHE A 61 9.43 4.08 16.49
N ASP A 62 9.62 3.51 17.67
CA ASP A 62 10.56 4.09 18.65
C ASP A 62 11.97 4.30 18.06
N GLY A 63 12.45 3.39 17.20
CA GLY A 63 13.69 3.55 16.44
C GLY A 63 13.63 4.72 15.45
N ALA A 64 12.64 4.72 14.56
CA ALA A 64 12.42 5.76 13.57
C ALA A 64 12.20 7.15 14.20
N ARG A 65 11.40 7.25 15.25
CA ARG A 65 11.15 8.44 16.06
C ARG A 65 12.44 9.00 16.64
N LYS A 66 13.29 8.14 17.21
CA LYS A 66 14.60 8.57 17.73
C LYS A 66 15.49 9.13 16.62
N VAL A 67 15.51 8.49 15.45
CA VAL A 67 16.29 8.98 14.30
C VAL A 67 15.74 10.30 13.79
N ILE A 68 14.41 10.45 13.63
CA ILE A 68 13.79 11.72 13.25
C ILE A 68 14.17 12.80 14.25
N ARG A 69 14.07 12.55 15.56
CA ARG A 69 14.45 13.53 16.58
C ARG A 69 15.94 13.86 16.60
N ALA A 70 16.81 12.89 16.31
CA ALA A 70 18.24 13.11 16.24
C ALA A 70 18.64 13.93 15.01
N THR A 71 17.94 13.73 13.88
CA THR A 71 18.22 14.42 12.61
C THR A 71 17.50 15.77 12.51
N ARG A 72 16.30 15.88 13.10
CA ARG A 72 15.38 17.01 13.05
C ARG A 72 14.81 17.28 14.44
N ALA A 73 15.65 17.84 15.31
CA ALA A 73 15.28 18.07 16.71
C ALA A 73 14.08 19.00 16.86
N ASP A 74 13.96 19.98 15.96
CA ASP A 74 12.91 21.00 15.93
C ASP A 74 11.63 20.55 15.19
N ALA A 75 11.67 19.52 14.36
CA ALA A 75 10.47 19.10 13.62
C ALA A 75 9.36 18.61 14.55
N ASP A 76 8.11 18.90 14.19
CA ASP A 76 6.95 18.34 14.87
C ASP A 76 6.71 16.91 14.38
N LEU A 77 6.27 16.04 15.29
CA LEU A 77 6.01 14.62 14.98
C LEU A 77 4.57 14.27 15.32
N MET A 78 3.78 13.98 14.30
CA MET A 78 2.42 13.48 14.40
C MET A 78 2.43 11.96 14.32
N LEU A 79 2.36 11.31 15.47
CA LEU A 79 2.21 9.86 15.59
C LEU A 79 0.75 9.50 15.41
N VAL A 80 0.45 8.73 14.37
CA VAL A 80 -0.90 8.25 14.09
C VAL A 80 -1.11 6.91 14.79
N ASP A 81 -2.25 6.75 15.45
CA ASP A 81 -2.74 5.48 15.93
C ASP A 81 -3.99 5.09 15.14
N CYS A 82 -3.95 3.90 14.57
CA CYS A 82 -5.02 3.33 13.75
C CYS A 82 -5.53 2.06 14.43
N PRO A 83 -6.77 1.63 14.14
CA PRO A 83 -7.29 0.39 14.71
C PRO A 83 -6.39 -0.80 14.33
N PRO A 84 -6.13 -1.74 15.25
CA PRO A 84 -5.22 -2.86 14.99
C PRO A 84 -5.75 -3.70 13.82
N PRO A 85 -5.01 -3.85 12.70
CA PRO A 85 -5.54 -4.43 11.45
C PRO A 85 -6.00 -5.87 11.61
N THR A 86 -5.33 -6.63 12.48
CA THR A 86 -5.56 -8.07 12.65
C THR A 86 -6.83 -8.45 13.39
N SER A 87 -7.51 -7.48 13.99
CA SER A 87 -8.77 -7.67 14.70
C SER A 87 -9.81 -6.60 14.35
N SER A 88 -9.41 -5.52 13.67
CA SER A 88 -10.31 -4.43 13.28
C SER A 88 -11.02 -4.72 11.96
N ASN A 89 -12.29 -4.32 11.90
CA ASN A 89 -13.08 -4.25 10.68
C ASN A 89 -13.32 -2.83 10.20
N ALA A 90 -12.46 -1.89 10.62
CA ALA A 90 -12.50 -0.53 10.08
C ALA A 90 -12.39 -0.58 8.56
N ASP A 91 -13.14 0.27 7.88
CA ASP A 91 -12.94 0.51 6.47
C ASP A 91 -11.61 1.30 6.28
N PRO A 92 -10.64 0.78 5.50
CA PRO A 92 -9.43 1.54 5.19
C PRO A 92 -9.70 2.85 4.43
N PHE A 93 -10.82 2.99 3.72
CA PHE A 93 -11.24 4.24 3.10
C PHE A 93 -11.56 5.29 4.17
N GLU A 94 -12.39 4.95 5.16
CA GLU A 94 -12.72 5.84 6.29
C GLU A 94 -11.47 6.27 7.07
N ILE A 95 -10.54 5.32 7.33
CA ILE A 95 -9.26 5.64 7.97
C ILE A 95 -8.47 6.67 7.15
N ALA A 96 -8.43 6.51 5.83
CA ALA A 96 -7.72 7.44 4.96
C ALA A 96 -8.37 8.83 4.91
N VAL A 97 -9.71 8.92 4.95
CA VAL A 97 -10.44 10.20 5.09
C VAL A 97 -10.07 10.87 6.41
N GLU A 98 -10.24 10.17 7.54
CA GLU A 98 -9.95 10.70 8.86
C GLU A 98 -8.47 11.10 9.00
N LEU A 99 -7.54 10.34 8.43
CA LEU A 99 -6.12 10.67 8.40
C LEU A 99 -5.87 11.95 7.59
N SER A 100 -6.48 12.09 6.42
CA SER A 100 -6.39 13.29 5.60
C SER A 100 -6.92 14.52 6.33
N ASP A 101 -8.04 14.38 7.04
CA ASP A 101 -8.64 15.43 7.85
C ASP A 101 -7.79 15.78 9.06
N ALA A 102 -7.24 14.78 9.75
CA ALA A 102 -6.38 15.00 10.89
C ALA A 102 -5.11 15.76 10.50
N ILE A 103 -4.46 15.42 9.38
CA ILE A 103 -3.31 16.16 8.86
C ILE A 103 -3.72 17.60 8.52
N ASN A 104 -4.88 17.78 7.87
CA ASN A 104 -5.38 19.11 7.54
C ASN A 104 -5.63 19.95 8.80
N THR A 105 -6.22 19.38 9.85
CA THR A 105 -6.41 20.08 11.14
C THR A 105 -5.09 20.53 11.74
N GLN A 106 -4.02 19.74 11.63
CA GLN A 106 -2.70 20.14 12.15
C GLN A 106 -2.04 21.24 11.32
N VAL A 107 -2.28 21.24 10.01
CA VAL A 107 -1.57 22.14 9.08
C VAL A 107 -2.31 23.47 8.88
N VAL A 108 -3.64 23.48 8.93
CA VAL A 108 -4.44 24.71 8.82
C VAL A 108 -4.10 25.65 9.98
N GLY A 109 -3.76 26.90 9.65
CA GLY A 109 -3.33 27.91 10.63
C GLY A 109 -1.91 27.74 11.17
N SER A 110 -1.19 26.69 10.76
CA SER A 110 0.24 26.50 11.10
C SER A 110 1.16 27.15 10.08
N ASP A 111 2.40 27.39 10.50
CA ASP A 111 3.51 27.89 9.68
C ASP A 111 4.38 26.77 9.08
N TYR A 112 3.90 25.51 9.08
CA TYR A 112 4.65 24.41 8.49
C TYR A 112 5.00 24.69 7.03
N THR A 113 6.26 24.51 6.67
CA THR A 113 6.77 24.68 5.31
C THR A 113 6.86 23.36 4.57
N SER A 114 7.02 22.26 5.29
CA SER A 114 7.12 20.91 4.72
C SER A 114 6.38 19.87 5.56
N VAL A 115 5.85 18.85 4.89
CA VAL A 115 5.20 17.69 5.49
C VAL A 115 5.82 16.43 4.90
N THR A 116 6.49 15.64 5.74
CA THR A 116 7.03 14.33 5.35
C THR A 116 6.12 13.21 5.87
N LEU A 117 5.62 12.37 4.97
CA LEU A 117 4.77 11.23 5.32
C LEU A 117 5.61 9.96 5.46
N VAL A 118 5.68 9.40 6.66
CA VAL A 118 6.41 8.15 6.95
C VAL A 118 5.40 7.03 7.15
N GLY A 119 5.43 6.01 6.29
CA GLY A 119 4.48 4.90 6.34
C GLY A 119 5.17 3.56 6.46
N TYR A 120 4.74 2.70 7.38
CA TYR A 120 5.22 1.31 7.48
C TYR A 120 4.15 0.32 7.02
N CYS A 121 4.52 -0.70 6.23
CA CYS A 121 3.58 -1.77 5.81
C CYS A 121 2.28 -1.18 5.22
N MET A 122 1.12 -1.48 5.82
CA MET A 122 -0.20 -0.95 5.46
C MET A 122 -0.32 0.56 5.66
N GLY A 123 0.43 1.14 6.61
CA GLY A 123 0.48 2.58 6.83
C GLY A 123 1.01 3.34 5.62
N ALA A 124 1.85 2.71 4.78
CA ALA A 124 2.25 3.27 3.49
C ALA A 124 1.05 3.43 2.53
N LEU A 125 0.12 2.46 2.50
CA LEU A 125 -1.10 2.55 1.70
C LEU A 125 -2.02 3.65 2.24
N LEU A 126 -2.25 3.67 3.55
CA LEU A 126 -3.10 4.66 4.21
C LEU A 126 -2.57 6.10 4.01
N ALA A 127 -1.26 6.32 4.20
CA ALA A 127 -0.64 7.63 4.00
C ALA A 127 -0.79 8.12 2.55
N ARG A 128 -0.54 7.24 1.58
CA ARG A 128 -0.71 7.57 0.16
C ARG A 128 -2.18 7.86 -0.16
N LYS A 129 -3.11 7.07 0.36
CA LYS A 129 -4.55 7.29 0.16
C LYS A 129 -5.03 8.61 0.78
N ALA A 130 -4.59 8.92 1.99
CA ALA A 130 -4.91 10.20 2.65
C ALA A 130 -4.41 11.40 1.84
N PHE A 131 -3.25 11.29 1.20
CA PHE A 131 -2.73 12.30 0.27
C PHE A 131 -3.59 12.45 -1.00
N ILE A 132 -4.04 11.35 -1.58
CA ILE A 132 -4.97 11.37 -2.73
C ILE A 132 -6.29 12.06 -2.35
N TYR A 133 -6.82 11.77 -1.17
CA TYR A 133 -8.00 12.47 -0.64
C TYR A 133 -7.72 13.95 -0.36
N GLY A 134 -6.54 14.28 0.14
CA GLY A 134 -6.10 15.67 0.24
C GLY A 134 -6.02 16.37 -1.11
N CYS A 135 -5.65 15.65 -2.19
CA CYS A 135 -5.61 16.18 -3.56
C CYS A 135 -7.01 16.40 -4.18
N ASN A 136 -8.07 16.02 -3.46
CA ASN A 136 -9.44 15.90 -3.95
C ASN A 136 -9.59 14.94 -5.15
N GLN A 137 -8.91 13.80 -5.10
CA GLN A 137 -8.94 12.75 -6.14
C GLN A 137 -9.60 11.47 -5.60
N ALA A 138 -10.77 11.64 -4.98
CA ALA A 138 -11.42 10.65 -4.13
C ALA A 138 -12.67 10.04 -4.78
N ASP A 139 -12.61 9.60 -6.04
CA ASP A 139 -13.76 9.06 -6.78
C ASP A 139 -14.36 7.75 -6.22
N ASP A 140 -13.78 7.21 -5.16
CA ASP A 140 -14.28 6.09 -4.38
C ASP A 140 -14.80 6.46 -2.99
N ASP A 141 -14.79 7.75 -2.62
CA ASP A 141 -15.49 8.25 -1.44
C ASP A 141 -16.93 8.65 -1.83
N PRO A 142 -17.97 8.06 -1.21
CA PRO A 142 -19.36 8.42 -1.47
C PRO A 142 -19.70 9.90 -1.22
N LEU A 143 -18.93 10.59 -0.39
CA LEU A 143 -19.10 12.01 -0.07
C LEU A 143 -18.23 12.93 -0.94
N TRP A 144 -17.54 12.37 -1.94
CA TRP A 144 -16.64 13.13 -2.79
C TRP A 144 -17.37 14.20 -3.60
N ASN A 145 -16.85 15.42 -3.50
CA ASN A 145 -17.25 16.54 -4.34
C ASN A 145 -16.09 16.90 -5.29
N PRO A 146 -16.19 16.63 -6.60
CA PRO A 146 -15.12 16.96 -7.55
C PRO A 146 -14.84 18.46 -7.66
N GLU A 147 -15.79 19.32 -7.29
CA GLU A 147 -15.66 20.78 -7.31
C GLU A 147 -14.96 21.33 -6.06
N ALA A 148 -14.75 20.51 -5.02
CA ALA A 148 -14.05 20.95 -3.83
C ALA A 148 -12.57 21.27 -4.14
N PRO A 149 -11.97 22.29 -3.50
CA PRO A 149 -10.54 22.54 -3.63
C PRO A 149 -9.74 21.43 -2.95
N ALA A 150 -8.53 21.18 -3.46
CA ALA A 150 -7.55 20.35 -2.75
C ALA A 150 -7.19 20.99 -1.39
N LYS A 151 -6.92 20.16 -0.39
CA LYS A 151 -6.52 20.60 0.96
C LYS A 151 -5.14 21.26 0.92
N ASP A 152 -4.98 22.30 1.74
CA ASP A 152 -3.79 23.15 1.76
C ASP A 152 -2.50 22.45 2.20
N TRP A 153 -2.60 21.34 2.93
CA TRP A 153 -1.42 20.60 3.37
C TRP A 153 -0.74 19.85 2.22
N VAL A 154 -1.46 19.49 1.17
CA VAL A 154 -0.95 18.70 0.04
C VAL A 154 0.16 19.42 -0.72
N LYS A 155 0.09 20.76 -0.83
CA LYS A 155 1.16 21.56 -1.47
C LYS A 155 2.44 21.60 -0.63
N ARG A 156 2.38 21.23 0.65
CA ARG A 156 3.51 21.19 1.59
C ARG A 156 4.14 19.81 1.68
N VAL A 157 3.53 18.78 1.11
CA VAL A 157 4.09 17.43 1.13
C VAL A 157 5.29 17.38 0.22
N ASP A 158 6.47 17.19 0.79
CA ASP A 158 7.74 17.18 0.06
C ASP A 158 8.14 15.74 -0.31
N ARG A 159 7.86 14.78 0.59
CA ARG A 159 8.22 13.39 0.38
C ARG A 159 7.36 12.38 1.14
N PHE A 160 7.45 11.15 0.66
CA PHE A 160 7.06 9.93 1.35
C PHE A 160 8.30 9.11 1.70
N VAL A 161 8.35 8.58 2.91
CA VAL A 161 9.33 7.57 3.34
C VAL A 161 8.57 6.30 3.72
N LEU A 162 8.62 5.31 2.84
CA LEU A 162 7.85 4.07 2.95
C LEU A 162 8.76 2.94 3.42
N MET A 163 8.54 2.43 4.63
CA MET A 163 9.29 1.33 5.21
C MET A 163 8.52 0.03 5.01
N ALA A 164 9.05 -0.89 4.20
CA ALA A 164 8.37 -2.14 3.84
C ALA A 164 6.91 -1.91 3.39
N GLY A 165 6.65 -0.79 2.70
CA GLY A 165 5.32 -0.43 2.22
C GLY A 165 4.76 -1.45 1.22
N THR A 166 3.52 -1.91 1.46
CA THR A 166 2.82 -2.92 0.65
C THR A 166 2.13 -2.26 -0.56
N ASN A 167 2.89 -1.64 -1.46
CA ASN A 167 2.35 -0.74 -2.51
C ASN A 167 1.30 -1.36 -3.45
N ARG A 168 1.33 -2.67 -3.66
CA ARG A 168 0.33 -3.43 -4.45
C ARG A 168 -0.58 -4.29 -3.59
N GLY A 169 -0.67 -3.98 -2.30
CA GLY A 169 -1.20 -4.87 -1.28
C GLY A 169 -0.22 -5.99 -0.96
N PHE A 170 -0.38 -6.61 0.21
CA PHE A 170 0.43 -7.78 0.53
C PHE A 170 -0.03 -8.98 -0.30
N ASN A 171 0.92 -9.83 -0.69
CA ASN A 171 0.63 -11.11 -1.31
C ASN A 171 0.58 -12.17 -0.21
N PRO A 172 -0.49 -12.97 -0.06
CA PRO A 172 -0.52 -14.06 0.91
C PRO A 172 0.42 -15.22 0.54
N ALA A 173 0.92 -15.28 -0.69
CA ALA A 173 1.85 -16.31 -1.18
C ALA A 173 3.12 -15.72 -1.82
N PRO A 174 3.95 -14.97 -1.09
CA PRO A 174 5.24 -14.55 -1.61
C PRO A 174 6.17 -15.77 -1.69
N GLU A 175 7.07 -15.78 -2.67
CA GLU A 175 8.00 -16.90 -2.95
C GLU A 175 8.81 -17.33 -1.72
N LYS A 176 9.05 -16.40 -0.80
CA LYS A 176 9.83 -16.60 0.43
C LYS A 176 8.99 -17.09 1.62
N MET A 177 7.66 -17.18 1.50
CA MET A 177 6.81 -17.67 2.58
C MET A 177 6.75 -19.19 2.59
N GLY A 178 7.20 -19.81 3.69
CA GLY A 178 7.13 -21.25 3.87
C GLY A 178 5.69 -21.80 3.78
N ARG A 179 5.52 -23.00 3.20
CA ARG A 179 4.21 -23.64 2.95
C ARG A 179 3.29 -23.71 4.18
N ILE A 180 3.85 -23.93 5.36
CA ILE A 180 3.08 -23.99 6.62
C ILE A 180 2.50 -22.62 6.97
N LYS A 181 3.29 -21.54 6.81
CA LYS A 181 2.81 -20.17 7.06
C LYS A 181 1.71 -19.80 6.08
N LEU A 182 1.88 -20.15 4.80
CA LEU A 182 0.87 -19.97 3.77
C LEU A 182 -0.44 -20.70 4.11
N LEU A 183 -0.37 -21.97 4.51
CA LEU A 183 -1.55 -22.74 4.93
C LEU A 183 -2.24 -22.10 6.14
N LYS A 184 -1.48 -21.68 7.16
CA LYS A 184 -2.03 -20.96 8.32
C LYS A 184 -2.72 -19.66 7.92
N LEU A 185 -2.13 -18.90 7.00
CA LEU A 185 -2.70 -17.64 6.51
C LEU A 185 -4.01 -17.88 5.76
N LYS A 186 -4.08 -18.91 4.90
CA LYS A 186 -5.30 -19.31 4.20
C LYS A 186 -6.41 -19.74 5.17
N LEU A 187 -6.11 -20.60 6.14
CA LEU A 187 -7.07 -21.02 7.16
C LEU A 187 -7.57 -19.83 7.99
N ARG A 188 -6.67 -18.91 8.36
CA ARG A 188 -7.02 -17.67 9.04
C ARG A 188 -7.93 -16.79 8.18
N LYS A 189 -7.68 -16.68 6.88
CA LYS A 189 -8.54 -15.92 5.95
C LYS A 189 -9.95 -16.46 5.94
N VAL A 190 -10.11 -17.79 5.78
CA VAL A 190 -11.42 -18.46 5.81
C VAL A 190 -12.12 -18.21 7.16
N PHE A 191 -11.43 -18.40 8.27
CA PHE A 191 -11.97 -18.15 9.60
C PHE A 191 -12.41 -16.68 9.78
N ASN A 192 -11.57 -15.74 9.35
CA ASN A 192 -11.85 -14.31 9.42
C ASN A 192 -13.05 -13.91 8.56
N ARG A 193 -13.21 -14.51 7.38
CA ARG A 193 -14.41 -14.32 6.54
C ARG A 193 -15.67 -14.83 7.23
N LEU A 194 -15.63 -16.04 7.80
CA LEU A 194 -16.78 -16.62 8.50
C LEU A 194 -17.20 -15.81 9.73
N THR A 195 -16.22 -15.25 10.43
CA THR A 195 -16.43 -14.42 11.62
C THR A 195 -16.67 -12.94 11.30
N GLY A 196 -16.38 -12.50 10.08
CA GLY A 196 -16.36 -11.09 9.71
C GLY A 196 -15.35 -10.30 10.53
N THR A 197 -14.12 -10.81 10.71
CA THR A 197 -13.05 -10.15 11.49
C THR A 197 -11.82 -9.83 10.64
N ALA A 198 -11.02 -8.86 11.11
CA ALA A 198 -9.82 -8.37 10.44
C ALA A 198 -10.07 -7.88 9.00
N CYS A 199 -11.26 -7.36 8.71
CA CYS A 199 -11.58 -6.83 7.38
C CYS A 199 -10.58 -5.76 6.96
N LEU A 200 -10.11 -4.91 7.89
CA LEU A 200 -9.11 -3.89 7.60
C LEU A 200 -7.82 -4.48 7.02
N PHE A 201 -7.30 -5.54 7.65
CA PHE A 201 -6.11 -6.23 7.16
C PHE A 201 -6.37 -6.81 5.78
N TRP A 202 -7.47 -7.55 5.60
CA TRP A 202 -7.75 -8.21 4.34
C TRP A 202 -8.06 -7.24 3.20
N SER A 203 -8.69 -6.09 3.44
CA SER A 203 -8.91 -5.04 2.43
C SER A 203 -7.62 -4.41 1.90
N CYS A 204 -6.48 -4.67 2.53
CA CYS A 204 -5.16 -4.26 2.05
C CYS A 204 -4.41 -5.38 1.30
N GLU A 205 -5.08 -6.50 1.02
CA GLU A 205 -4.55 -7.58 0.17
C GLU A 205 -4.48 -7.13 -1.29
N ARG A 206 -3.55 -7.72 -2.03
CA ARG A 206 -3.46 -7.49 -3.47
C ARG A 206 -4.77 -7.85 -4.18
N GLY A 207 -5.29 -6.91 -4.95
CA GLY A 207 -6.51 -7.08 -5.75
C GLY A 207 -7.77 -6.54 -5.09
N GLU A 208 -7.71 -6.17 -3.81
CA GLU A 208 -8.84 -5.57 -3.12
C GLU A 208 -9.13 -4.14 -3.62
N PRO A 209 -10.40 -3.69 -3.55
CA PRO A 209 -10.82 -2.38 -4.06
C PRO A 209 -9.97 -1.22 -3.54
N PHE A 210 -9.65 -1.22 -2.24
CA PHE A 210 -8.82 -0.19 -1.62
C PHE A 210 -7.45 -0.05 -2.28
N VAL A 211 -6.78 -1.18 -2.54
CA VAL A 211 -5.46 -1.22 -3.16
C VAL A 211 -5.55 -0.89 -4.65
N ALA A 212 -6.53 -1.45 -5.36
CA ALA A 212 -6.71 -1.23 -6.79
C ALA A 212 -7.01 0.26 -7.09
N ASN A 213 -7.95 0.85 -6.36
CA ASN A 213 -8.32 2.25 -6.52
C ASN A 213 -7.15 3.17 -6.21
N LEU A 214 -6.45 2.93 -5.09
CA LEU A 214 -5.28 3.72 -4.72
C LEU A 214 -4.23 3.74 -5.85
N ARG A 215 -3.94 2.59 -6.47
CA ARG A 215 -2.94 2.51 -7.54
C ARG A 215 -3.34 3.34 -8.76
N VAL A 216 -4.60 3.23 -9.20
CA VAL A 216 -5.12 3.98 -10.35
C VAL A 216 -5.15 5.48 -10.06
N GLN A 217 -5.72 5.87 -8.91
CA GLN A 217 -5.78 7.27 -8.48
C GLN A 217 -4.40 7.87 -8.30
N TRP A 218 -3.42 7.11 -7.79
CA TRP A 218 -2.04 7.58 -7.64
C TRP A 218 -1.42 7.98 -8.98
N ILE A 219 -1.51 7.12 -9.99
CA ILE A 219 -0.99 7.38 -11.33
C ILE A 219 -1.74 8.55 -11.98
N ARG A 220 -3.07 8.57 -11.90
CA ARG A 220 -3.91 9.66 -12.43
C ARG A 220 -3.52 11.01 -11.80
N THR A 221 -3.46 11.06 -10.47
CA THR A 221 -3.12 12.27 -9.71
C THR A 221 -1.71 12.76 -10.04
N ALA A 222 -0.73 11.86 -10.13
CA ALA A 222 0.63 12.21 -10.52
C ALA A 222 0.68 12.90 -11.89
N ARG A 223 0.00 12.30 -12.89
CA ARG A 223 -0.07 12.84 -14.26
C ARG A 223 -0.77 14.19 -14.30
N GLU A 224 -1.92 14.33 -13.63
CA GLU A 224 -2.68 15.57 -13.61
C GLU A 224 -1.92 16.70 -12.92
N ARG A 225 -1.26 16.42 -11.79
CA ARG A 225 -0.45 17.42 -11.08
C ARG A 225 0.73 17.87 -11.94
N LYS A 226 1.43 16.93 -12.58
CA LYS A 226 2.50 17.24 -13.51
C LYS A 226 2.00 18.12 -14.67
N ALA A 227 0.88 17.78 -15.29
CA ALA A 227 0.29 18.56 -16.38
C ALA A 227 -0.09 19.98 -15.94
N LYS A 228 -0.48 20.17 -14.67
CA LYS A 228 -0.79 21.46 -14.06
C LYS A 228 0.43 22.19 -13.48
N GLY A 229 1.66 21.69 -13.70
CA GLY A 229 2.89 22.24 -13.10
C GLY A 229 2.91 22.23 -11.57
N ARG A 230 2.10 21.38 -10.94
CA ARG A 230 2.01 21.27 -9.48
C ARG A 230 3.07 20.32 -8.96
N HIS A 231 3.64 20.66 -7.81
CA HIS A 231 4.63 19.82 -7.13
C HIS A 231 4.10 18.38 -6.90
N TRP A 232 4.98 17.40 -7.13
CA TRP A 232 4.77 16.00 -6.81
C TRP A 232 5.85 15.57 -5.80
N PRO A 233 5.47 14.94 -4.68
CA PRO A 233 6.42 14.59 -3.64
C PRO A 233 7.33 13.44 -4.08
N SER A 234 8.59 13.48 -3.63
CA SER A 234 9.52 12.36 -3.81
C SER A 234 9.03 11.15 -3.01
N VAL A 235 9.25 9.93 -3.51
CA VAL A 235 8.84 8.72 -2.79
C VAL A 235 10.03 7.81 -2.60
N VAL A 236 10.49 7.68 -1.35
CA VAL A 236 11.58 6.78 -0.98
C VAL A 236 10.99 5.52 -0.38
N GLN A 237 11.22 4.37 -1.01
CA GLN A 237 10.80 3.07 -0.49
C GLN A 237 12.03 2.31 0.04
N LEU A 238 12.06 2.07 1.34
CA LEU A 238 13.01 1.18 1.98
C LEU A 238 12.40 -0.22 2.01
N LEU A 239 13.05 -1.21 1.38
CA LEU A 239 12.56 -2.58 1.35
C LEU A 239 13.64 -3.60 1.70
N GLY A 240 13.32 -4.51 2.60
CA GLY A 240 14.23 -5.56 3.03
C GLY A 240 14.54 -6.57 1.92
N THR A 241 15.80 -6.98 1.77
CA THR A 241 16.19 -7.97 0.75
C THR A 241 15.67 -9.38 1.03
N VAL A 242 15.29 -9.67 2.27
CA VAL A 242 14.70 -10.96 2.70
C VAL A 242 13.27 -10.79 3.22
N ASP A 243 12.61 -9.68 2.86
CA ASP A 243 11.20 -9.43 3.19
C ASP A 243 10.30 -10.57 2.69
N GLU A 244 9.54 -11.12 3.62
CA GLU A 244 8.68 -12.28 3.45
C GLU A 244 7.21 -11.92 3.18
N VAL A 245 6.88 -10.63 3.09
CA VAL A 245 5.52 -10.10 2.88
C VAL A 245 5.44 -9.31 1.58
N VAL A 246 6.47 -8.51 1.29
CA VAL A 246 6.55 -7.60 0.13
C VAL A 246 7.67 -8.04 -0.80
N GLY A 247 7.31 -8.26 -2.06
CA GLY A 247 8.25 -8.66 -3.10
C GLY A 247 8.93 -7.45 -3.74
N TYR A 248 10.04 -7.71 -4.44
CA TYR A 248 10.66 -6.69 -5.30
C TYR A 248 9.64 -6.14 -6.31
N GLU A 249 8.76 -6.97 -6.86
CA GLU A 249 7.79 -6.53 -7.87
C GLU A 249 6.67 -5.61 -7.37
N ASP A 250 6.61 -5.34 -6.06
CA ASP A 250 5.58 -4.47 -5.47
C ASP A 250 5.81 -2.99 -5.71
N HIS A 251 7.02 -2.56 -6.06
CA HIS A 251 7.28 -1.13 -6.31
C HIS A 251 7.02 -0.67 -7.74
N ARG A 252 6.75 -1.57 -8.70
CA ARG A 252 6.61 -1.23 -10.14
C ARG A 252 5.65 -0.06 -10.41
N ASP A 253 4.51 0.00 -9.74
CA ASP A 253 3.52 1.06 -9.98
C ASP A 253 3.93 2.41 -9.38
N VAL A 254 4.74 2.38 -8.31
CA VAL A 254 5.27 3.60 -7.72
C VAL A 254 6.41 4.14 -8.56
N THR A 255 7.19 3.27 -9.21
CA THR A 255 8.23 3.65 -10.18
C THR A 255 7.69 4.44 -11.38
N VAL A 256 6.41 4.26 -11.73
CA VAL A 256 5.77 5.05 -12.80
C VAL A 256 5.58 6.51 -12.37
N ALA A 257 5.50 6.79 -11.08
CA ALA A 257 5.55 8.15 -10.58
C ALA A 257 7.01 8.66 -10.68
N GLN A 258 7.19 9.76 -11.41
CA GLN A 258 8.47 10.45 -11.46
C GLN A 258 8.88 10.81 -10.02
N ASP A 259 10.16 10.66 -9.68
CA ASP A 259 10.73 10.85 -8.34
C ASP A 259 10.55 9.71 -7.32
N PHE A 260 10.38 8.47 -7.79
CA PHE A 260 10.49 7.27 -6.95
C PHE A 260 11.94 6.79 -6.79
N ILE A 261 12.35 6.50 -5.55
CA ILE A 261 13.67 5.99 -5.17
C ILE A 261 13.49 4.66 -4.41
N PHE A 262 13.99 3.58 -4.99
CA PHE A 262 13.96 2.25 -4.36
C PHE A 262 15.27 1.98 -3.62
N VAL A 263 15.20 1.83 -2.30
CA VAL A 263 16.35 1.61 -1.43
C VAL A 263 16.28 0.19 -0.83
N PRO A 264 17.01 -0.80 -1.38
CA PRO A 264 17.07 -2.14 -0.80
C PRO A 264 17.83 -2.08 0.54
N VAL A 265 17.39 -2.84 1.55
CA VAL A 265 18.01 -2.90 2.89
C VAL A 265 18.45 -4.34 3.17
N ARG A 266 19.76 -4.57 3.27
CA ARG A 266 20.32 -5.93 3.33
C ARG A 266 19.93 -6.63 4.63
N GLY A 267 19.81 -7.97 4.55
CA GLY A 267 19.57 -8.83 5.72
C GLY A 267 18.30 -8.50 6.51
N THR A 268 17.37 -7.78 5.89
CA THR A 268 16.19 -7.22 6.56
C THR A 268 14.94 -7.89 6.03
N GLY A 269 14.13 -8.43 6.94
CA GLY A 269 12.76 -8.90 6.70
C GLY A 269 11.72 -7.82 7.03
N HIS A 270 10.44 -8.16 6.86
CA HIS A 270 9.35 -7.18 6.93
C HIS A 270 9.28 -6.45 8.28
N ALA A 271 9.21 -7.21 9.38
CA ALA A 271 9.13 -6.64 10.73
C ALA A 271 10.44 -6.00 11.19
N SER A 272 11.59 -6.56 10.77
CA SER A 272 12.91 -6.11 11.23
C SER A 272 13.34 -4.77 10.63
N ILE A 273 12.64 -4.24 9.63
CA ILE A 273 13.02 -2.95 9.00
C ILE A 273 12.97 -1.77 9.97
N LEU A 274 12.18 -1.89 11.05
CA LEU A 274 12.09 -0.90 12.12
C LEU A 274 13.09 -1.15 13.27
N ASP A 275 13.80 -2.28 13.27
CA ASP A 275 14.75 -2.62 14.32
C ASP A 275 16.16 -2.09 13.98
N PHE A 276 16.43 -0.88 14.47
CA PHE A 276 17.73 -0.22 14.30
C PHE A 276 18.78 -0.68 15.31
N ARG A 277 18.41 -1.51 16.29
CA ARG A 277 19.32 -2.00 17.34
C ARG A 277 19.97 -3.34 17.02
N ASP A 278 19.53 -3.97 15.94
CA ASP A 278 20.11 -5.20 15.42
C ASP A 278 21.62 -5.03 15.22
N PRO A 279 22.47 -5.88 15.84
CA PRO A 279 23.92 -5.69 15.80
C PRO A 279 24.53 -5.91 14.42
N ALA A 280 23.87 -6.67 13.54
CA ALA A 280 24.38 -6.99 12.21
C ALA A 280 23.90 -5.99 11.14
N TYR A 281 22.63 -5.58 11.21
CA TYR A 281 21.99 -4.79 10.15
C TYR A 281 21.33 -3.49 10.63
N GLY A 282 21.25 -3.25 11.94
CA GLY A 282 20.57 -2.08 12.52
C GLY A 282 21.16 -0.75 12.07
N GLY A 283 22.50 -0.65 12.04
CA GLY A 283 23.20 0.54 11.57
C GLY A 283 22.94 0.87 10.09
N GLU A 284 22.82 -0.15 9.22
CA GLU A 284 22.46 0.06 7.81
C GLU A 284 21.02 0.57 7.67
N ARG A 285 20.08 -0.02 8.42
CA ARG A 285 18.66 0.38 8.45
C ARG A 285 18.51 1.84 8.88
N GLU A 286 19.15 2.21 9.99
CA GLU A 286 19.15 3.57 10.52
C GLU A 286 19.76 4.56 9.53
N MET A 287 20.93 4.25 8.98
CA MET A 287 21.61 5.12 8.01
C MET A 287 20.72 5.39 6.78
N LYS A 288 20.13 4.34 6.19
CA LYS A 288 19.26 4.48 5.01
C LYS A 288 17.98 5.24 5.32
N PHE A 289 17.40 5.01 6.51
CA PHE A 289 16.23 5.76 6.96
C PHE A 289 16.56 7.25 7.17
N ARG A 290 17.71 7.56 7.78
CA ARG A 290 18.20 8.94 7.94
C ARG A 290 18.34 9.66 6.60
N LYS A 291 19.02 9.04 5.64
CA LYS A 291 19.15 9.59 4.28
C LYS A 291 17.80 9.82 3.60
N ALA A 292 16.81 8.97 3.87
CA ALA A 292 15.47 9.11 3.27
C ALA A 292 14.69 10.31 3.83
N ILE A 293 14.88 10.66 5.11
CA ILE A 293 14.20 11.81 5.74
C ILE A 293 14.94 13.13 5.52
N GLU A 294 16.22 13.09 5.14
CA GLU A 294 17.05 14.28 4.94
C GLU A 294 16.90 14.85 3.51
N PRO A 295 16.52 16.13 3.30
CA PRO A 295 16.36 16.70 1.96
C PRO A 295 17.61 16.70 1.10
N GLY A 296 18.78 16.97 1.69
CA GLY A 296 20.05 17.02 0.97
C GLY A 296 20.47 15.66 0.39
N ASP A 297 20.06 14.58 1.05
CA ASP A 297 20.55 13.23 0.74
C ASP A 297 19.69 12.50 -0.30
N LEU A 298 18.55 13.06 -0.70
CA LEU A 298 17.71 12.46 -1.76
C LEU A 298 18.45 12.37 -3.09
N HIS A 299 19.31 13.34 -3.38
CA HIS A 299 20.17 13.32 -4.57
C HIS A 299 21.14 12.15 -4.52
N GLU A 300 21.85 11.98 -3.40
CA GLU A 300 22.79 10.87 -3.20
C GLU A 300 22.09 9.51 -3.28
N LEU A 301 20.90 9.39 -2.67
CA LEU A 301 20.11 8.17 -2.77
C LEU A 301 19.69 7.88 -4.22
N ARG A 302 19.34 8.90 -5.00
CA ARG A 302 18.97 8.74 -6.41
C ARG A 302 20.16 8.35 -7.28
N GLU A 303 21.36 8.86 -6.99
CA GLU A 303 22.59 8.45 -7.69
C GLU A 303 22.98 7.02 -7.33
N THR A 304 22.88 6.67 -6.05
CA THR A 304 23.23 5.33 -5.55
C THR A 304 22.24 4.27 -6.02
N TYR A 305 20.95 4.62 -6.04
CA TYR A 305 19.85 3.75 -6.42
C TYR A 305 19.06 4.42 -7.55
N PRO A 306 19.61 4.42 -8.78
CA PRO A 306 18.94 5.04 -9.91
C PRO A 306 17.55 4.43 -10.10
N PRO A 307 16.56 5.24 -10.52
CA PRO A 307 15.23 4.73 -10.81
C PRO A 307 15.37 3.54 -11.75
N MET A 308 14.72 2.43 -11.40
CA MET A 308 14.65 1.33 -12.34
C MET A 308 14.06 1.85 -13.65
N PRO A 309 14.64 1.49 -14.81
CA PRO A 309 13.95 1.71 -16.06
C PRO A 309 12.61 1.01 -15.93
N VAL A 310 11.53 1.79 -15.85
CA VAL A 310 10.22 1.26 -16.18
C VAL A 310 10.41 0.78 -17.61
N GLY A 311 10.19 -0.51 -17.88
CA GLY A 311 10.34 -1.10 -19.22
C GLY A 311 9.29 -0.52 -20.18
N GLN A 312 9.31 0.79 -20.37
CA GLN A 312 8.56 1.56 -21.32
C GLN A 312 9.28 1.38 -22.64
N ASP A 313 8.59 0.78 -23.58
CA ASP A 313 8.98 0.81 -24.98
C ASP A 313 8.37 2.12 -25.53
N PRO A 314 9.18 3.18 -25.75
CA PRO A 314 8.68 4.48 -26.19
C PRO A 314 8.05 4.40 -27.58
N ASP A 315 8.34 3.35 -28.34
CA ASP A 315 7.75 3.10 -29.65
C ASP A 315 6.33 2.51 -29.52
N VAL A 316 5.90 2.06 -28.33
CA VAL A 316 4.55 1.51 -28.11
C VAL A 316 3.55 2.64 -27.86
N GLU A 317 2.69 2.89 -28.84
CA GLU A 317 1.61 3.90 -28.76
C GLU A 317 0.27 3.28 -28.34
N HIS A 318 0.05 1.99 -28.61
CA HIS A 318 -1.19 1.31 -28.27
C HIS A 318 -0.94 0.06 -27.43
N VAL A 319 -1.64 -0.03 -26.30
CA VAL A 319 -1.67 -1.25 -25.47
C VAL A 319 -3.05 -1.88 -25.60
N ILE A 320 -3.10 -3.13 -26.05
CA ILE A 320 -4.33 -3.90 -26.24
C ILE A 320 -4.37 -5.01 -25.20
N PHE A 321 -5.37 -4.97 -24.32
CA PHE A 321 -5.65 -6.05 -23.38
C PHE A 321 -6.63 -7.02 -24.01
N VAL A 322 -6.23 -8.28 -24.15
CA VAL A 322 -7.11 -9.35 -24.61
C VAL A 322 -7.51 -10.19 -23.41
N LEU A 323 -8.81 -10.23 -23.15
CA LEU A 323 -9.44 -10.90 -22.02
C LEU A 323 -10.49 -11.85 -22.58
N HIS A 324 -10.45 -13.12 -22.17
CA HIS A 324 -11.50 -14.08 -22.48
C HIS A 324 -12.50 -14.21 -21.32
N GLY A 325 -13.66 -14.79 -21.58
CA GLY A 325 -14.64 -15.07 -20.53
C GLY A 325 -14.20 -16.21 -19.61
N ILE A 326 -14.69 -16.21 -18.36
CA ILE A 326 -14.40 -17.26 -17.35
C ILE A 326 -14.85 -18.67 -17.76
N ARG A 327 -15.71 -18.79 -18.78
CA ARG A 327 -16.21 -20.06 -19.34
C ARG A 327 -15.50 -20.45 -20.64
N ASP A 328 -14.54 -19.66 -21.08
CA ASP A 328 -13.78 -19.84 -22.30
C ASP A 328 -12.34 -20.23 -21.92
N ILE A 329 -11.72 -21.14 -22.68
CA ILE A 329 -10.33 -21.58 -22.45
C ILE A 329 -9.35 -20.53 -22.98
N GLY A 330 -9.81 -19.64 -23.87
CA GLY A 330 -9.01 -18.53 -24.40
C GLY A 330 -7.99 -18.95 -25.45
N GLU A 331 -8.16 -20.11 -26.09
CA GLU A 331 -7.25 -20.60 -27.15
C GLU A 331 -7.19 -19.62 -28.34
N TRP A 332 -8.30 -18.93 -28.63
CA TRP A 332 -8.40 -17.93 -29.70
C TRP A 332 -7.56 -16.67 -29.48
N ILE A 333 -7.06 -16.43 -28.25
CA ILE A 333 -6.32 -15.20 -27.92
C ILE A 333 -4.99 -15.15 -28.68
N ASP A 334 -4.35 -16.30 -28.90
CA ASP A 334 -3.09 -16.37 -29.63
C ASP A 334 -3.29 -16.05 -31.12
N GLU A 335 -4.36 -16.57 -31.72
CA GLU A 335 -4.74 -16.25 -33.10
C GLU A 335 -5.16 -14.78 -33.27
N LEU A 336 -5.86 -14.23 -32.28
CA LEU A 336 -6.21 -12.81 -32.25
C LEU A 336 -4.96 -11.95 -32.19
N GLU A 337 -3.95 -12.31 -31.40
CA GLU A 337 -2.70 -11.56 -31.33
C GLU A 337 -2.05 -11.43 -32.71
N VAL A 338 -1.94 -12.56 -33.43
CA VAL A 338 -1.39 -12.58 -34.80
C VAL A 338 -2.22 -11.68 -35.71
N SER A 339 -3.54 -11.83 -35.67
CA SER A 339 -4.47 -11.06 -36.50
C SER A 339 -4.41 -9.56 -36.22
N LEU A 340 -4.29 -9.15 -34.95
CA LEU A 340 -4.15 -7.76 -34.54
C LEU A 340 -2.83 -7.16 -35.02
N ARG A 341 -1.74 -7.91 -34.91
CA ARG A 341 -0.42 -7.48 -35.42
C ARG A 341 -0.45 -7.30 -36.92
N GLU A 342 -1.00 -8.27 -37.66
CA GLU A 342 -1.14 -8.17 -39.12
C GLU A 342 -2.04 -7.00 -39.53
N ALA A 343 -3.20 -6.84 -38.89
CA ALA A 343 -4.11 -5.73 -39.19
C ALA A 343 -3.43 -4.38 -38.94
N TYR A 344 -2.71 -4.25 -37.83
CA TYR A 344 -1.96 -3.05 -37.51
C TYR A 344 -0.82 -2.78 -38.50
N THR A 345 -0.06 -3.81 -38.88
CA THR A 345 1.00 -3.71 -39.89
C THR A 345 0.43 -3.36 -41.28
N ARG A 346 -0.73 -3.90 -41.67
CA ARG A 346 -1.39 -3.52 -42.93
C ARG A 346 -1.84 -2.06 -42.92
N ALA A 347 -2.33 -1.56 -41.80
CA ALA A 347 -2.80 -0.19 -41.66
C ALA A 347 -1.65 0.85 -41.56
N ASN A 348 -0.51 0.47 -40.95
CA ASN A 348 0.56 1.42 -40.58
C ASN A 348 1.93 1.12 -41.21
N GLY A 349 2.05 0.06 -42.02
CA GLY A 349 3.31 -0.39 -42.61
C GLY A 349 4.13 -1.31 -41.69
N PHE A 350 5.07 -2.06 -42.28
CA PHE A 350 6.00 -2.93 -41.56
C PHE A 350 7.06 -2.08 -40.84
N GLY A 351 7.11 -2.13 -39.51
CA GLY A 351 8.09 -1.38 -38.72
C GLY A 351 7.84 0.14 -38.68
N GLY A 352 6.59 0.59 -38.83
CA GLY A 352 6.21 1.98 -38.64
C GLY A 352 6.65 2.55 -37.27
N PRO A 353 6.67 3.89 -37.11
CA PRO A 353 7.17 4.55 -35.90
C PRO A 353 6.38 4.19 -34.63
N ALA A 354 5.16 3.68 -34.79
CA ALA A 354 4.27 3.25 -33.72
C ALA A 354 4.17 1.72 -33.67
N ARG A 355 4.21 1.15 -32.46
CA ARG A 355 4.07 -0.28 -32.16
C ARG A 355 2.86 -0.53 -31.26
N ILE A 356 2.30 -1.73 -31.39
CA ILE A 356 1.29 -2.23 -30.46
C ILE A 356 1.90 -3.22 -29.46
N LYS A 357 1.50 -3.10 -28.19
CA LYS A 357 1.76 -4.09 -27.15
C LYS A 357 0.47 -4.82 -26.85
N ILE A 358 0.44 -6.11 -27.12
CA ILE A 358 -0.70 -6.97 -26.81
C ILE A 358 -0.40 -7.68 -25.49
N ILE A 359 -1.29 -7.53 -24.52
CA ILE A 359 -1.23 -8.18 -23.20
C ILE A 359 -2.35 -9.23 -23.16
N LYS A 360 -1.94 -10.49 -23.15
CA LYS A 360 -2.83 -11.64 -23.02
C LYS A 360 -3.00 -11.99 -21.56
N SER A 361 -4.23 -12.02 -21.08
CA SER A 361 -4.54 -12.52 -19.74
C SER A 361 -5.41 -13.76 -19.88
N SER A 362 -4.90 -14.92 -19.46
CA SER A 362 -5.65 -16.17 -19.43
C SER A 362 -5.92 -16.63 -17.99
N TYR A 363 -7.14 -17.13 -17.75
CA TYR A 363 -7.56 -17.70 -16.46
C TYR A 363 -7.19 -19.19 -16.31
N GLY A 364 -6.67 -19.84 -17.36
CA GLY A 364 -6.33 -21.26 -17.37
C GLY A 364 -7.55 -22.20 -17.28
N TYR A 365 -7.30 -23.51 -17.20
CA TYR A 365 -8.32 -24.56 -17.35
C TYR A 365 -9.39 -24.59 -16.24
N PHE A 366 -9.07 -24.09 -15.04
CA PHE A 366 -10.00 -24.00 -13.92
C PHE A 366 -10.22 -22.55 -13.48
N ALA A 367 -10.60 -21.70 -14.43
CA ALA A 367 -10.78 -20.27 -14.22
C ALA A 367 -11.62 -19.90 -12.99
N MET A 368 -12.67 -20.68 -12.66
CA MET A 368 -13.51 -20.46 -11.46
C MET A 368 -12.85 -20.88 -10.14
N LEU A 369 -11.93 -21.84 -10.13
CA LEU A 369 -11.39 -22.41 -8.89
C LEU A 369 -10.63 -21.38 -8.05
N PRO A 370 -9.79 -20.49 -8.63
CA PRO A 370 -9.23 -19.36 -7.91
C PRO A 370 -10.28 -18.43 -7.30
N PHE A 371 -11.43 -18.21 -7.95
CA PHE A 371 -12.50 -17.41 -7.35
C PHE A 371 -13.15 -18.17 -6.19
N LEU A 372 -13.44 -19.45 -6.31
CA LEU A 372 -14.02 -20.24 -5.21
C LEU A 372 -13.08 -20.43 -4.02
N LEU A 373 -11.76 -20.46 -4.26
CA LEU A 373 -10.75 -20.67 -3.22
C LEU A 373 -10.10 -19.38 -2.70
N ASN A 374 -10.19 -18.27 -3.44
CA ASN A 374 -9.69 -16.96 -3.03
C ASN A 374 -10.78 -15.93 -2.74
N ALA A 375 -12.07 -16.14 -3.07
CA ALA A 375 -13.20 -15.25 -2.73
C ALA A 375 -13.65 -15.35 -1.27
#